data_AF-A0A1Z4GES2-F1
#
_entry.id   AF-A0A1Z4GES2-F1
#
_cell.length_a   1.000
_cell.length_b   1.000
_cell.length_c   1.000
_cell.angle_alpha   90.00
_cell.angle_beta   90.00
_cell.angle_gamma   90.00
#
_symmetry.space_group_name_H-M   'P 1'
#
loop_
_entity.id
_entity.type
_entity.pdbx_description
1 polymer ?
#
loop_
_entity_poly.entity_id
_entity_poly.type
_entity_poly.pdbx_seq_one_letter_code
_entity_poly.pdbx_strand_id
1 'polypeptide(L)'
;MKAFIPYVALLGLSAGLLVHSSSLQAVTPNSEKFVALGTEPFWNVTVSKNGIVYSSPEVKKQTFPYVKPLAAAGRPADLVRVYKLRGNNMLILEKVSACSDGMSDKQYPYSAVLILGNKVLEGCAQTQ
;
A
#
# COMPACT_ATOMS: atom_id res chain seq x y z
N MET A 1 10.18 50.29 -74.42
CA MET A 1 8.83 50.70 -73.94
C MET A 1 8.40 49.73 -72.85
N LYS A 2 7.80 50.27 -71.79
CA LYS A 2 7.52 49.66 -70.47
C LYS A 2 6.73 48.35 -70.54
N ALA A 3 7.00 47.43 -69.61
CA ALA A 3 5.93 46.75 -68.84
C ALA A 3 6.54 46.13 -67.57
N PHE A 4 6.19 46.72 -66.43
CA PHE A 4 6.41 46.18 -65.09
C PHE A 4 5.32 45.12 -64.80
N ILE A 5 5.71 43.97 -64.24
CA ILE A 5 4.78 42.98 -63.68
C ILE A 5 5.10 42.88 -62.17
N PRO A 6 4.16 43.16 -61.27
CA PRO A 6 4.40 43.07 -59.83
C PRO A 6 4.29 41.61 -59.37
N TYR A 7 5.33 41.14 -58.66
CA TYR A 7 5.31 39.86 -57.97
C TYR A 7 4.53 40.03 -56.66
N VAL A 8 3.36 39.38 -56.56
CA VAL A 8 2.59 39.31 -55.31
C VAL A 8 3.27 38.26 -54.42
N ALA A 9 3.90 38.70 -53.34
CA ALA A 9 4.44 37.82 -52.31
C ALA A 9 3.29 37.29 -51.44
N LEU A 10 2.94 36.01 -51.60
CA LEU A 10 2.00 35.32 -50.72
C LEU A 10 2.72 34.93 -49.42
N LEU A 11 2.51 35.70 -48.35
CA LEU A 11 2.94 35.35 -47.00
C LEU A 11 2.01 34.27 -46.45
N GLY A 12 2.43 33.01 -46.50
CA GLY A 12 1.76 31.91 -45.82
C GLY A 12 2.02 31.98 -44.31
N LEU A 13 1.01 32.40 -43.53
CA LEU A 13 1.00 32.17 -42.08
C LEU A 13 0.62 30.70 -41.83
N SER A 14 1.62 29.85 -41.55
CA SER A 14 1.37 28.53 -40.97
C SER A 14 1.12 28.69 -39.47
N ALA A 15 -0.15 28.67 -39.07
CA ALA A 15 -0.53 28.54 -37.67
C ALA A 15 -0.16 27.13 -37.19
N GLY A 16 0.97 27.01 -36.48
CA GLY A 16 1.37 25.77 -35.81
C GLY A 16 0.42 25.46 -34.65
N LEU A 17 -0.40 24.42 -34.81
CA LEU A 17 -1.19 23.85 -33.72
C LEU A 17 -0.26 23.17 -32.72
N LEU A 18 -0.08 23.79 -31.55
CA LEU A 18 0.61 23.19 -30.40
C LEU A 18 -0.28 22.10 -29.78
N VAL A 19 -0.10 20.86 -30.22
CA VAL A 19 -0.70 19.69 -29.58
C VAL A 19 -0.02 19.49 -28.23
N HIS A 20 -0.69 19.89 -27.14
CA HIS A 20 -0.24 19.60 -25.78
C HIS A 20 -0.59 18.15 -25.44
N SER A 21 0.40 17.26 -25.52
CA SER A 21 0.28 15.88 -25.03
C SER A 21 0.35 15.88 -23.50
N SER A 22 -0.81 15.89 -22.84
CA SER A 22 -0.88 15.60 -21.41
C SER A 22 -0.58 14.12 -21.19
N SER A 23 0.58 13.82 -20.60
CA SER A 23 0.92 12.46 -20.17
C SER A 23 0.01 12.06 -19.00
N LEU A 24 -0.92 11.15 -19.25
CA LEU A 24 -1.64 10.45 -18.19
C LEU A 24 -0.64 9.54 -17.47
N GLN A 25 -0.12 10.00 -16.33
CA GLN A 25 0.62 9.13 -15.42
C GLN A 25 -0.38 8.12 -14.83
N ALA A 26 -0.24 6.86 -15.23
CA ALA A 26 -0.91 5.77 -14.55
C ALA A 26 -0.41 5.74 -13.10
N VAL A 27 -1.25 6.15 -12.16
CA VAL A 27 -1.01 5.95 -10.73
C VAL A 27 -1.06 4.44 -10.51
N THR A 28 0.10 3.80 -10.47
CA THR A 28 0.18 2.44 -9.96
C THR A 28 -0.24 2.51 -8.50
N PRO A 29 -1.27 1.77 -8.06
CA PRO A 29 -1.64 1.76 -6.66
C PRO A 29 -0.40 1.30 -5.90
N ASN A 30 0.17 2.21 -5.09
CA ASN A 30 1.29 1.89 -4.22
C ASN A 30 0.88 0.63 -3.46
N SER A 31 1.59 -0.47 -3.68
CA SER A 31 1.21 -1.75 -3.13
C SER A 31 1.51 -1.70 -1.64
N GLU A 32 0.55 -1.20 -0.87
CA GLU A 32 0.66 -0.93 0.56
C GLU A 32 1.21 -2.17 1.26
N LYS A 33 2.35 -1.99 1.94
CA LYS A 33 3.00 -3.00 2.76
C LYS A 33 2.68 -2.71 4.22
N PHE A 34 2.46 -3.74 5.01
CA PHE A 34 2.30 -3.59 6.46
C PHE A 34 3.40 -4.34 7.19
N VAL A 35 3.78 -3.81 8.34
CA VAL A 35 4.54 -4.53 9.35
C VAL A 35 3.73 -4.49 10.64
N ALA A 36 3.41 -5.67 11.16
CA ALA A 36 2.87 -5.86 12.50
C ALA A 36 3.94 -6.48 13.39
N LEU A 37 3.99 -6.09 14.66
CA LEU A 37 4.96 -6.59 15.63
C LEU A 37 4.38 -6.61 17.04
N GLY A 38 4.89 -7.51 17.86
CA GLY A 38 4.64 -7.52 19.30
C GLY A 38 5.93 -7.78 20.07
N THR A 39 5.97 -7.23 21.28
CA THR A 39 7.16 -7.26 22.14
C THR A 39 7.23 -8.54 22.96
N GLU A 40 6.15 -8.95 23.62
CA GLU A 40 6.17 -10.16 24.46
C GLU A 40 4.94 -11.03 24.19
N PRO A 41 5.13 -12.25 23.65
CA PRO A 41 6.38 -12.77 23.07
C PRO A 41 6.85 -11.93 21.86
N PHE A 42 8.13 -11.99 21.51
CA PHE A 42 8.64 -11.26 20.34
C PHE A 42 8.15 -11.90 19.04
N TRP A 43 7.47 -11.13 18.21
CA TRP A 43 7.02 -11.56 16.88
C TRP A 43 6.92 -10.41 15.89
N ASN A 44 6.97 -10.73 14.60
CA ASN A 44 6.61 -9.82 13.52
C ASN A 44 5.87 -10.53 12.39
N VAL A 45 5.03 -9.78 11.68
CA VAL A 45 4.42 -10.17 10.40
C VAL A 45 4.59 -9.05 9.39
N THR A 46 5.23 -9.36 8.26
CA THR A 46 5.30 -8.45 7.11
C THR A 46 4.29 -8.88 6.06
N VAL A 47 3.42 -7.97 5.65
CA VAL A 47 2.44 -8.16 4.57
C VAL A 47 2.90 -7.41 3.34
N SER A 48 3.04 -8.11 2.22
CA SER A 48 3.32 -7.51 0.92
C SER A 48 2.62 -8.31 -0.20
N LYS A 49 2.62 -7.79 -1.43
CA LYS A 49 2.12 -8.55 -2.60
C LYS A 49 2.92 -9.84 -2.87
N ASN A 50 4.16 -9.94 -2.39
CA ASN A 50 4.98 -11.13 -2.54
C ASN A 50 4.63 -12.23 -1.52
N GLY A 51 3.87 -11.90 -0.48
CA GLY A 51 3.51 -12.83 0.58
C GLY A 51 3.37 -12.17 1.94
N ILE A 52 2.92 -12.97 2.90
CA ILE A 52 2.78 -12.64 4.31
C ILE A 52 3.78 -13.49 5.07
N VAL A 53 4.73 -12.86 5.76
CA VAL A 53 5.86 -13.54 6.41
C VAL A 53 5.77 -13.33 7.90
N TYR A 54 5.57 -14.39 8.66
CA TYR A 54 5.68 -14.41 10.11
C TYR A 54 7.08 -14.81 10.54
N SER A 55 7.65 -14.10 11.51
CA SER A 55 8.89 -14.53 12.16
C SER A 55 8.92 -14.16 13.65
N SER A 56 9.65 -14.97 14.40
CA SER A 56 9.87 -14.83 15.84
C SER A 56 11.22 -15.48 16.17
N PRO A 57 11.93 -15.04 17.23
CA PRO A 57 13.14 -15.71 17.70
C PRO A 57 12.92 -17.17 18.13
N GLU A 58 11.70 -17.51 18.57
CA GLU A 58 11.40 -18.81 19.20
C GLU A 58 11.06 -19.91 18.20
N VAL A 59 10.64 -19.56 16.98
CA VAL A 59 10.09 -20.51 16.01
C VAL A 59 10.58 -20.24 14.60
N LYS A 60 10.56 -21.28 13.75
CA LYS A 60 10.95 -21.14 12.35
C LYS A 60 10.02 -20.15 11.64
N LYS A 61 10.60 -19.31 10.79
CA LYS A 61 9.88 -18.40 9.89
C LYS A 61 8.82 -19.16 9.09
N GLN A 62 7.63 -18.57 8.99
CA GLN A 62 6.52 -19.10 8.21
C GLN A 62 6.13 -18.10 7.11
N THR A 63 5.91 -18.60 5.91
CA THR A 63 5.51 -17.78 4.75
C THR A 63 4.15 -18.25 4.26
N PHE A 64 3.25 -17.30 4.07
CA PHE A 64 1.93 -17.49 3.52
C PHE A 64 1.80 -16.72 2.20
N PRO A 65 1.00 -17.20 1.24
CA PRO A 65 0.69 -16.41 0.05
C PRO A 65 -0.04 -15.13 0.44
N TYR A 66 0.13 -14.08 -0.36
CA TYR A 66 -0.65 -12.86 -0.19
C TYR A 66 -2.13 -13.15 -0.39
N VAL A 67 -2.96 -12.55 0.47
CA VAL A 67 -4.42 -12.54 0.33
C VAL A 67 -4.93 -11.11 0.40
N LYS A 68 -5.99 -10.81 -0.34
CA LYS A 68 -6.69 -9.53 -0.18
C LYS A 68 -7.35 -9.52 1.21
N PRO A 69 -7.17 -8.46 2.02
CA PRO A 69 -7.80 -8.40 3.32
C PRO A 69 -9.32 -8.27 3.17
N LEU A 70 -10.05 -8.85 4.11
CA LEU A 70 -11.46 -8.54 4.32
C LEU A 70 -11.56 -7.23 5.10
N ALA A 71 -12.58 -6.43 4.80
CA ALA A 71 -12.91 -5.22 5.52
C ALA A 71 -14.23 -5.37 6.28
N ALA A 72 -14.45 -4.53 7.29
CA ALA A 72 -15.74 -4.45 7.97
C ALA A 72 -16.81 -3.89 7.03
N ALA A 73 -17.91 -4.63 6.86
CA ALA A 73 -19.02 -4.21 6.01
C ALA A 73 -19.64 -2.88 6.51
N GLY A 74 -19.90 -1.96 5.58
CA GLY A 74 -20.46 -0.63 5.92
C GLY A 74 -19.50 0.31 6.65
N ARG A 75 -18.20 0.00 6.70
CA ARG A 75 -17.16 0.84 7.32
C ARG A 75 -16.06 1.17 6.31
N PRO A 76 -15.22 2.18 6.59
CA PRO A 76 -14.03 2.44 5.77
C PRO A 76 -13.16 1.19 5.64
N ALA A 77 -12.63 0.95 4.43
CA ALA A 77 -11.88 -0.27 4.12
C ALA A 77 -10.59 -0.43 4.92
N ASP A 78 -10.07 0.67 5.48
CA ASP A 78 -8.88 0.72 6.30
C ASP A 78 -9.16 0.63 7.80
N LEU A 79 -10.43 0.68 8.25
CA LEU A 79 -10.76 0.62 9.67
C LEU A 79 -10.36 -0.73 10.28
N VAL A 80 -10.73 -1.83 9.63
CA VAL A 80 -10.33 -3.19 10.02
C VAL A 80 -9.93 -3.95 8.77
N ARG A 81 -8.78 -4.61 8.82
CA ARG A 81 -8.24 -5.44 7.75
C ARG A 81 -7.93 -6.82 8.28
N VAL A 82 -8.60 -7.83 7.73
CA VAL A 82 -8.43 -9.23 8.15
C VAL A 82 -7.81 -10.05 7.04
N TYR A 83 -6.59 -10.52 7.25
CA TYR A 83 -5.87 -11.44 6.37
C TYR A 83 -6.10 -12.87 6.86
N LYS A 84 -6.90 -13.64 6.12
CA LYS A 84 -7.08 -15.08 6.35
C LYS A 84 -5.90 -15.85 5.77
N LEU A 85 -5.07 -16.41 6.65
CA LEU A 85 -3.89 -17.19 6.26
C LEU A 85 -4.28 -18.67 6.13
N ARG A 86 -3.33 -19.53 5.74
CA ARG A 86 -3.57 -20.97 5.59
C ARG A 86 -4.04 -21.57 6.92
N GLY A 87 -5.07 -22.43 6.88
CA GLY A 87 -5.67 -23.04 8.07
C GLY A 87 -6.64 -22.07 8.75
N ASN A 88 -6.62 -22.04 10.09
CA ASN A 88 -7.41 -21.12 10.91
C ASN A 88 -6.60 -19.89 11.37
N ASN A 89 -5.47 -19.63 10.71
CA ASN A 89 -4.57 -18.54 11.07
C ASN A 89 -5.08 -17.22 10.50
N MET A 90 -4.95 -16.13 11.26
CA MET A 90 -5.46 -14.81 10.87
C MET A 90 -4.54 -13.71 11.36
N LEU A 91 -4.31 -12.69 10.54
CA LEU A 91 -3.79 -11.39 10.99
C LEU A 91 -4.92 -10.37 10.89
N ILE A 92 -5.22 -9.71 11.99
CA ILE A 92 -6.23 -8.66 12.11
C ILE A 92 -5.49 -7.37 12.41
N LEU A 93 -5.68 -6.35 11.57
CA LEU A 93 -5.19 -5.01 11.80
C LEU A 93 -6.39 -4.09 11.98
N GLU A 94 -6.43 -3.34 13.07
CA GLU A 94 -7.48 -2.36 13.35
C GLU A 94 -6.85 -0.98 13.47
N LYS A 95 -7.41 -0.01 12.75
CA LYS A 95 -6.95 1.37 12.77
C LYS A 95 -7.36 2.02 14.08
N VAL A 96 -6.39 2.54 14.81
CA VAL A 96 -6.59 3.16 16.13
C VAL A 96 -5.95 4.55 16.16
N SER A 97 -6.24 5.33 17.19
CA SER A 97 -5.61 6.65 17.35
C SER A 97 -4.11 6.54 17.67
N ALA A 98 -3.75 5.58 18.52
CA ALA A 98 -2.38 5.24 18.86
C ALA A 98 -2.32 3.82 19.45
N CYS A 99 -1.36 3.03 19.00
CA CYS A 99 -0.96 1.76 19.61
C CYS A 99 0.49 1.89 20.07
N SER A 100 0.82 1.42 21.28
CA SER A 100 2.18 1.36 21.81
C SER A 100 2.62 -0.09 21.91
N ASP A 101 3.86 -0.37 21.52
CA ASP A 101 4.49 -1.68 21.69
C ASP A 101 5.05 -1.91 23.10
N GLY A 102 4.86 -0.95 24.01
CA GLY A 102 5.26 -1.06 25.43
C GLY A 102 6.77 -0.95 25.69
N MET A 103 7.60 -0.86 24.64
CA MET A 103 9.07 -0.79 24.77
C MET A 103 9.69 0.43 24.10
N SER A 104 8.98 1.02 23.14
CA SER A 104 9.39 2.25 22.48
C SER A 104 8.34 3.34 22.71
N ASP A 105 8.77 4.60 22.59
CA ASP A 105 7.87 5.76 22.56
C ASP A 105 7.11 5.88 21.23
N LYS A 106 7.22 4.87 20.35
CA LYS A 106 6.62 4.90 19.02
C LYS A 106 5.12 4.61 19.12
N GLN A 107 4.34 5.49 18.51
CA GLN A 107 2.91 5.29 18.29
C GLN A 107 2.65 4.75 16.90
N TYR A 108 1.95 3.63 16.84
CA TYR A 108 1.57 2.97 15.61
C TYR A 108 0.10 3.27 15.27
N PRO A 109 -0.24 3.43 13.97
CA PRO A 109 -1.60 3.77 13.54
C PRO A 109 -2.57 2.59 13.58
N TYR A 110 -2.10 1.37 13.83
CA TYR A 110 -2.93 0.17 13.94
C TYR A 110 -2.57 -0.65 15.17
N SER A 111 -3.58 -1.25 15.82
CA SER A 111 -3.41 -2.43 16.66
C SER A 111 -3.38 -3.68 15.78
N ALA A 112 -2.76 -4.74 16.28
CA ALA A 112 -2.64 -6.01 15.59
C ALA A 112 -3.00 -7.18 16.50
N VAL A 113 -3.79 -8.11 15.97
CA VAL A 113 -4.02 -9.42 16.59
C VAL A 113 -3.62 -10.50 15.57
N LEU A 114 -2.71 -11.37 15.98
CA LEU A 114 -2.25 -12.51 15.20
C LEU A 114 -2.73 -13.81 15.85
N ILE A 115 -3.54 -14.56 15.12
CA ILE A 115 -3.98 -15.90 15.50
C ILE A 115 -3.15 -16.90 14.69
N LEU A 116 -2.36 -17.73 15.37
CA LEU A 116 -1.55 -18.79 14.78
C LEU A 116 -1.78 -20.11 15.53
N GLY A 117 -2.57 -21.00 14.91
CA GLY A 117 -3.04 -22.22 15.56
C GLY A 117 -3.84 -21.88 16.81
N ASN A 118 -3.29 -22.26 17.98
CA ASN A 118 -3.91 -22.02 19.29
C ASN A 118 -3.29 -20.83 20.03
N LYS A 119 -2.43 -20.04 19.37
CA LYS A 119 -1.84 -18.82 19.95
C LYS A 119 -2.57 -17.59 19.45
N VAL A 120 -2.85 -16.66 20.36
CA VAL A 120 -3.31 -15.31 20.06
C VAL A 120 -2.23 -14.36 20.55
N LEU A 121 -1.69 -13.55 19.65
CA LEU A 121 -0.61 -12.61 19.92
C LEU A 121 -1.09 -11.20 19.61
N GLU A 122 -0.94 -10.29 20.57
CA GLU A 122 -1.26 -8.88 20.40
C GLU A 122 -0.01 -8.09 20.02
N GLY A 123 -0.23 -6.93 19.42
CA GLY A 123 0.83 -6.05 18.97
C GLY A 123 0.31 -4.80 18.27
N CYS A 124 1.21 -4.12 17.57
CA CYS A 124 0.92 -2.92 16.80
C CYS A 124 1.34 -3.09 15.35
N ALA A 125 0.79 -2.27 14.45
CA ALA A 125 1.19 -2.29 13.05
C ALA A 125 1.23 -0.91 12.39
N GLN A 126 2.00 -0.81 11.32
CA GLN A 126 2.09 0.38 10.48
C GLN A 126 2.25 -0.02 9.02
N THR A 127 1.96 0.91 8.14
CA THR A 127 2.37 0.82 6.74
C THR A 127 3.88 1.02 6.62
N GLN A 128 4.52 0.31 5.69
CA GLN A 128 5.93 0.47 5.34
C GLN A 128 6.10 1.17 4.00
#